data_AF-W9VEI9-F1
#
_entry.id   AF-W9VEI9-F1
#
_cell.length_a   1.000
_cell.length_b   1.000
_cell.length_c   1.000
_cell.angle_alpha   90.00
_cell.angle_beta   90.00
_cell.angle_gamma   90.00
#
_symmetry.space_group_name_H-M   'P 1'
#
loop_
_entity.id
_entity.type
_entity.pdbx_description
1 polymer ?
#
loop_
_entity_poly.entity_id
_entity_poly.type
_entity_poly.pdbx_seq_one_letter_code
_entity_poly.pdbx_strand_id
1 'polypeptide(L)'
;MAGDTERCMYCEDSHGSDIEHFWPKSHYPEQMFVWRNLLLCCTECGRLKGTRFPLDETDDPLLLDPTSEDPWQHLDFDPETGNIVPRFDIEQNAFSRKGDSTVAILELDRREALARVYLRTYRRLVQITADAIDDANPNLDYLVERLRAADDHGLIAWCLHGAGKTMDPFCVLREKHPDVWSICCECLP
;
A
#
# COMPACT_ATOMS: atom_id res chain seq x y z
N MET A 1 2.18 -12.36 -14.33
CA MET A 1 2.05 -10.89 -14.50
C MET A 1 2.19 -10.35 -13.09
N ALA A 2 3.09 -9.40 -12.82
CA ALA A 2 3.51 -9.09 -11.45
C ALA A 2 2.33 -8.55 -10.61
N GLY A 3 2.23 -9.01 -9.36
CA GLY A 3 1.12 -8.76 -8.44
C GLY A 3 0.38 -10.05 -8.03
N ASP A 4 -0.07 -10.13 -6.77
CA ASP A 4 -0.86 -11.26 -6.25
C ASP A 4 -2.35 -11.19 -6.65
N THR A 5 -2.76 -10.08 -7.28
CA THR A 5 -4.13 -9.80 -7.68
C THR A 5 -4.20 -9.29 -9.12
N GLU A 6 -5.41 -9.27 -9.70
CA GLU A 6 -5.68 -8.65 -11.02
C GLU A 6 -5.89 -7.12 -10.91
N ARG A 7 -5.40 -6.49 -9.84
CA ARG A 7 -5.52 -5.05 -9.59
C ARG A 7 -4.28 -4.30 -10.07
N CYS A 8 -4.44 -2.99 -10.21
CA CYS A 8 -3.35 -2.09 -10.56
C CYS A 8 -2.31 -2.02 -9.44
N MET A 9 -1.05 -2.29 -9.77
CA MET A 9 0.08 -2.26 -8.81
C MET A 9 0.40 -0.87 -8.21
N TYR A 10 -0.25 0.19 -8.68
CA TYR A 10 -0.06 1.54 -8.15
C TYR A 10 -1.18 1.97 -7.20
N CYS A 11 -2.44 1.69 -7.55
CA CYS A 11 -3.57 2.12 -6.74
C CYS A 11 -4.28 0.97 -6.03
N GLU A 12 -3.89 -0.28 -6.26
CA GLU A 12 -4.43 -1.49 -5.60
C GLU A 12 -5.96 -1.63 -5.62
N ASP A 13 -6.66 -0.86 -6.46
CA ASP A 13 -8.13 -0.79 -6.51
C ASP A 13 -8.63 -1.21 -7.90
N SER A 14 -8.37 -0.36 -8.90
CA SER A 14 -8.85 -0.56 -10.26
C SER A 14 -8.24 -1.81 -10.90
N HIS A 15 -9.02 -2.49 -11.74
CA HIS A 15 -8.55 -3.64 -12.52
C HIS A 15 -7.34 -3.25 -13.39
N GLY A 16 -6.30 -4.08 -13.35
CA GLY A 16 -5.12 -3.95 -14.17
C GLY A 16 -5.41 -4.28 -15.63
N SER A 17 -5.74 -3.27 -16.43
CA SER A 17 -6.11 -3.44 -17.84
C SER A 17 -4.94 -3.36 -18.81
N ASP A 18 -3.85 -2.75 -18.40
CA ASP A 18 -2.75 -2.34 -19.26
C ASP A 18 -1.40 -2.82 -18.71
N ILE A 19 -0.42 -2.98 -19.61
CA ILE A 19 0.97 -3.21 -19.24
C ILE A 19 1.69 -1.88 -19.28
N GLU A 20 2.11 -1.43 -18.10
CA GLU A 20 2.93 -0.24 -17.91
C GLU A 20 4.40 -0.64 -17.74
N HIS A 21 5.32 0.27 -18.07
CA HIS A 21 6.73 0.08 -17.83
C HIS A 21 7.16 0.93 -16.63
N PHE A 22 7.86 0.35 -15.64
CA PHE A 22 8.43 1.16 -14.54
C PHE A 22 9.40 2.20 -15.11
N TRP A 23 10.49 1.75 -15.73
CA TRP A 23 11.37 2.51 -16.61
C TRP A 23 10.69 2.76 -17.98
N PRO A 24 10.34 4.00 -18.34
CA PRO A 24 9.57 4.28 -19.55
C PRO A 24 10.29 3.82 -20.82
N LYS A 25 9.64 2.96 -21.62
CA LYS A 25 10.21 2.41 -22.87
C LYS A 25 10.63 3.44 -23.91
N SER A 26 10.09 4.66 -23.86
CA SER A 26 10.47 5.76 -24.76
C SER A 26 11.87 6.28 -24.50
N HIS A 27 12.33 6.20 -23.24
CA HIS A 27 13.65 6.68 -22.81
C HIS A 27 14.61 5.51 -22.53
N TYR A 28 14.07 4.35 -22.15
CA TYR A 28 14.81 3.15 -21.77
C TYR A 28 14.35 1.93 -22.60
N PRO A 29 14.55 1.92 -23.93
CA PRO A 29 14.09 0.84 -24.80
C PRO A 29 14.70 -0.53 -24.45
N GLU A 30 15.89 -0.55 -23.85
CA GLU A 30 16.55 -1.76 -23.34
C GLU A 30 15.80 -2.41 -22.18
N GLN A 31 15.00 -1.64 -21.43
CA GLN A 31 14.17 -2.15 -20.33
C GLN A 31 12.80 -2.68 -20.80
N MET A 32 12.45 -2.51 -22.09
CA MET A 32 11.10 -2.75 -22.60
C MET A 32 10.61 -4.20 -22.42
N PHE A 33 11.52 -5.18 -22.43
CA PHE A 33 11.20 -6.60 -22.29
C PHE A 33 11.72 -7.22 -20.99
N VAL A 34 12.17 -6.39 -20.05
CA VAL A 34 12.60 -6.86 -18.73
C VAL A 34 11.36 -7.13 -17.88
N TRP A 35 11.19 -8.35 -17.38
CA TRP A 35 9.96 -8.74 -16.68
C TRP A 35 9.68 -7.91 -15.43
N ARG A 36 10.72 -7.59 -14.64
CA ARG A 36 10.62 -6.70 -13.47
C ARG A 36 10.25 -5.26 -13.85
N ASN A 37 10.39 -4.89 -15.12
CA ASN A 37 9.98 -3.59 -15.62
C ASN A 37 8.52 -3.56 -16.09
N LEU A 38 7.82 -4.69 -16.18
CA LEU A 38 6.43 -4.78 -16.66
C LEU A 38 5.45 -4.82 -15.49
N LEU A 39 4.67 -3.75 -15.35
CA LEU A 39 3.69 -3.57 -14.28
C LEU A 39 2.27 -3.80 -14.80
N LEU A 40 1.46 -4.45 -13.99
CA LEU A 40 0.02 -4.53 -14.21
C LEU A 40 -0.63 -3.22 -13.73
N CYS A 41 -1.19 -2.44 -14.64
CA CYS A 41 -1.64 -1.08 -14.34
C CYS A 41 -3.04 -0.78 -14.90
N CYS A 42 -3.81 0.07 -14.23
CA CYS A 42 -5.02 0.62 -14.81
C CYS A 42 -4.69 1.79 -15.74
N THR A 43 -5.61 2.11 -16.65
CA THR A 43 -5.43 3.18 -17.63
C THR A 43 -5.18 4.55 -16.99
N GLU A 44 -5.78 4.85 -15.83
CA GLU A 44 -5.63 6.14 -15.15
C GLU A 44 -4.20 6.30 -14.59
N CYS A 45 -3.73 5.35 -13.79
CA CYS A 45 -2.37 5.35 -13.24
C CYS A 45 -1.31 5.34 -14.36
N GLY A 46 -1.53 4.57 -15.43
CA GLY A 46 -0.62 4.52 -16.58
C GLY A 46 -0.53 5.86 -17.31
N ARG A 47 -1.64 6.61 -17.43
CA ARG A 47 -1.63 7.97 -18.01
C ARG A 47 -1.01 9.01 -17.08
N LEU A 48 -1.29 8.90 -15.79
CA LEU A 48 -0.72 9.79 -14.76
C LEU A 48 0.80 9.62 -14.70
N LYS A 49 1.30 8.39 -14.66
CA LYS A 49 2.73 8.12 -14.77
C LYS A 49 3.26 8.50 -16.15
N GLY A 50 2.76 7.87 -17.21
CA GLY A 50 3.24 8.02 -18.57
C GLY A 50 4.77 7.91 -18.65
N THR A 51 5.41 8.96 -19.16
CA THR A 51 6.88 9.07 -19.23
C THR A 51 7.49 9.85 -18.08
N ARG A 52 6.70 10.26 -17.08
CA ARG A 52 7.18 10.96 -15.87
C ARG A 52 7.94 9.95 -15.02
N PHE A 53 9.25 10.14 -14.95
CA PHE A 53 10.16 9.25 -14.25
C PHE A 53 11.30 10.08 -13.65
N PRO A 54 11.02 10.82 -12.57
CA PRO A 54 12.02 11.66 -11.94
C PRO A 54 13.13 10.78 -11.35
N LEU A 55 14.37 11.21 -11.55
CA LEU A 55 15.57 10.64 -10.95
C LEU A 55 16.14 11.62 -9.94
N ASP A 56 16.89 11.12 -8.97
CA ASP A 56 17.70 11.99 -8.11
C ASP A 56 19.08 12.27 -8.71
N GLU A 57 19.94 12.94 -7.93
CA GLU A 57 21.28 13.36 -8.34
C GLU A 57 22.23 12.18 -8.61
N THR A 58 21.84 10.96 -8.22
CA THR A 58 22.58 9.71 -8.42
C THR A 58 21.96 8.82 -9.50
N ASP A 59 21.02 9.35 -10.29
CA ASP A 59 20.24 8.62 -11.30
C ASP A 59 19.32 7.52 -10.73
N ASP A 60 19.02 7.57 -9.42
CA ASP A 60 18.09 6.61 -8.79
C ASP A 60 16.63 7.07 -8.97
N PRO A 61 15.68 6.17 -9.30
CA PRO A 61 14.29 6.52 -9.48
C PRO A 61 13.65 7.09 -8.21
N LEU A 62 12.97 8.23 -8.34
CA LEU A 62 12.13 8.83 -7.29
C LEU A 62 10.68 8.33 -7.34
N LEU A 63 10.34 7.43 -8.25
CA LEU A 63 9.06 6.73 -8.23
C LEU A 63 9.23 5.39 -7.50
N LEU A 64 8.25 5.00 -6.70
CA LEU A 64 8.24 3.68 -6.06
C LEU A 64 8.07 2.59 -7.10
N ASP A 65 8.95 1.59 -7.05
CA ASP A 65 8.85 0.35 -7.84
C ASP A 65 8.04 -0.70 -7.08
N PRO A 66 6.78 -0.97 -7.49
CA PRO A 66 5.93 -1.93 -6.79
C PRO A 66 6.42 -3.39 -6.89
N THR A 67 7.47 -3.66 -7.67
CA THR A 67 8.03 -5.02 -7.82
C THR A 67 9.20 -5.31 -6.89
N SER A 68 9.78 -4.28 -6.27
CA SER A 68 11.01 -4.41 -5.51
C SER A 68 11.03 -3.63 -4.19
N GLU A 69 10.09 -2.72 -3.97
CA GLU A 69 10.04 -1.87 -2.78
C GLU A 69 8.77 -2.13 -1.97
N ASP A 70 8.89 -2.07 -0.64
CA ASP A 70 7.73 -2.06 0.26
C ASP A 70 7.13 -0.64 0.26
N PRO A 71 5.88 -0.45 -0.23
CA PRO A 71 5.26 0.86 -0.30
C PRO A 71 5.17 1.53 1.07
N TRP A 72 5.00 0.77 2.15
CA TRP A 72 4.83 1.32 3.49
C TRP A 72 6.11 1.90 4.08
N GLN A 73 7.28 1.66 3.47
CA GLN A 73 8.51 2.37 3.82
C GLN A 73 8.51 3.83 3.33
N HIS A 74 7.65 4.15 2.38
CA HIS A 74 7.64 5.45 1.70
C HIS A 74 6.28 6.15 1.69
N LEU A 75 5.20 5.41 1.89
CA LEU A 75 3.83 5.88 1.92
C LEU A 75 3.20 5.67 3.30
N ASP A 76 2.18 6.46 3.58
CA ASP A 76 1.36 6.40 4.77
C ASP A 76 -0.12 6.46 4.37
N PHE A 77 -1.00 5.95 5.24
CA PHE A 77 -2.44 6.02 5.03
C PHE A 77 -3.05 6.99 6.04
N ASP A 78 -3.82 7.95 5.55
CA ASP A 78 -4.56 8.88 6.40
C ASP A 78 -5.98 8.33 6.64
N PRO A 79 -6.30 7.83 7.85
CA PRO A 79 -7.61 7.25 8.14
C PRO A 79 -8.73 8.29 8.28
N GLU A 80 -8.42 9.59 8.39
CA GLU A 80 -9.43 10.65 8.42
C GLU A 80 -9.96 10.92 7.01
N THR A 81 -9.08 10.97 6.02
CA THR A 81 -9.42 11.29 4.63
C THR A 81 -9.59 10.06 3.74
N GLY A 82 -8.93 8.95 4.10
CA GLY A 82 -8.79 7.76 3.26
C GLY A 82 -7.67 7.88 2.21
N ASN A 83 -6.86 8.92 2.24
CA ASN A 83 -5.81 9.15 1.26
C ASN A 83 -4.56 8.32 1.54
N ILE A 84 -3.83 8.00 0.47
CA ILE A 84 -2.43 7.56 0.59
C ILE A 84 -1.54 8.79 0.39
N VAL A 85 -0.67 9.03 1.37
CA VAL A 85 0.18 10.22 1.47
C VAL A 85 1.65 9.83 1.60
N PRO A 86 2.60 10.76 1.39
CA PRO A 86 4.00 10.47 1.64
C PRO A 86 4.25 10.19 3.12
N ARG A 87 5.03 9.16 3.42
CA ARG A 87 5.44 8.86 4.79
C ARG A 87 6.35 9.96 5.32
N PHE A 88 6.09 10.41 6.54
CA PHE A 88 6.97 11.32 7.27
C PHE A 88 7.99 10.52 8.09
N ASP A 89 9.28 10.75 7.85
CA ASP A 89 10.37 10.20 8.64
C ASP A 89 10.68 11.15 9.81
N ILE A 90 10.48 10.67 11.03
CA ILE A 90 10.69 11.43 12.26
C ILE A 90 12.18 11.69 12.51
N GLU A 91 13.06 10.74 12.18
CA GLU A 91 14.51 10.87 12.40
C GLU A 91 15.10 11.93 11.47
N GLN A 92 14.64 11.95 10.22
CA GLN A 92 15.07 12.92 9.21
C GLN A 92 14.26 14.23 9.25
N ASN A 93 13.14 14.24 9.99
CA ASN A 93 12.19 15.35 10.04
C ASN A 93 11.76 15.83 8.64
N ALA A 94 11.49 14.86 7.75
CA ALA A 94 11.21 15.10 6.34
C ALA A 94 10.29 14.01 5.76
N PHE A 95 9.56 14.34 4.68
CA PHE A 95 8.80 13.35 3.93
C PHE A 95 9.73 12.47 3.07
N SER A 96 9.35 11.21 2.89
CA SER A 96 9.98 10.29 1.94
C SER A 96 9.98 10.90 0.55
N ARG A 97 11.18 11.13 -0.03
CA ARG A 97 11.32 11.70 -1.38
C ARG A 97 10.63 10.84 -2.44
N LYS A 98 10.75 9.51 -2.34
CA LYS A 98 10.05 8.58 -3.23
C LYS A 98 8.54 8.63 -3.04
N GLY A 99 8.08 8.69 -1.78
CA GLY A 99 6.66 8.80 -1.45
C GLY A 99 6.05 10.08 -2.01
N ASP A 100 6.72 11.22 -1.80
CA ASP A 100 6.30 12.54 -2.27
C ASP A 100 6.14 12.58 -3.79
N SER A 101 7.17 12.17 -4.51
CA SER A 101 7.16 12.08 -5.97
C SER A 101 6.08 11.11 -6.48
N THR A 102 5.89 9.96 -5.82
CA THR A 102 4.91 8.95 -6.22
C THR A 102 3.48 9.44 -6.03
N VAL A 103 3.15 9.99 -4.85
CA VAL A 103 1.84 10.57 -4.56
C VAL A 103 1.54 11.74 -5.49
N ALA A 104 2.52 12.62 -5.74
CA ALA A 104 2.34 13.76 -6.63
C ALA A 104 2.08 13.36 -8.09
N ILE A 105 2.78 12.33 -8.60
CA ILE A 105 2.61 11.87 -9.99
C ILE A 105 1.29 11.11 -10.17
N LEU A 106 0.96 10.23 -9.24
CA LEU A 106 -0.21 9.33 -9.31
C LEU A 106 -1.46 9.91 -8.66
N GLU A 107 -1.35 11.10 -8.08
CA GLU A 107 -2.43 11.86 -7.46
C GLU A 107 -3.18 11.06 -6.38
N LEU A 108 -2.47 10.23 -5.62
CA LEU A 108 -3.07 9.30 -4.65
C LEU A 108 -3.82 10.01 -3.50
N ASP A 109 -3.52 11.28 -3.27
CA ASP A 109 -4.14 12.15 -2.26
C ASP A 109 -5.30 13.01 -2.79
N ARG A 110 -5.59 12.94 -4.10
CA ARG A 110 -6.56 13.81 -4.80
C ARG A 110 -7.69 13.04 -5.48
N ARG A 111 -7.62 11.71 -5.46
CA ARG A 111 -8.59 10.82 -6.12
C ARG A 111 -9.67 10.40 -5.13
N GLU A 112 -10.74 11.19 -5.07
CA GLU A 112 -11.82 11.03 -4.09
C GLU A 112 -12.55 9.67 -4.16
N ALA A 113 -12.64 9.05 -5.35
CA ALA A 113 -13.17 7.69 -5.48
C ALA A 113 -12.26 6.63 -4.83
N LEU A 114 -10.94 6.80 -5.00
CA LEU A 114 -9.93 5.90 -4.48
C LEU A 114 -9.88 5.96 -2.94
N ALA A 115 -9.83 7.18 -2.40
CA ALA A 115 -9.84 7.43 -0.97
C ALA A 115 -11.06 6.80 -0.27
N ARG A 116 -12.25 6.90 -0.89
CA ARG A 116 -13.48 6.29 -0.37
C ARG A 116 -13.42 4.76 -0.32
N VAL A 117 -12.72 4.13 -1.25
CA VAL A 117 -12.58 2.67 -1.29
C VAL A 117 -11.56 2.21 -0.26
N TYR A 118 -10.40 2.85 -0.15
CA TYR A 118 -9.41 2.55 0.89
C TYR A 118 -10.01 2.68 2.29
N LEU A 119 -10.75 3.76 2.54
CA LEU A 119 -11.43 3.98 3.81
C LEU A 119 -12.45 2.88 4.13
N ARG A 120 -13.09 2.30 3.11
CA ARG A 120 -14.01 1.17 3.29
C ARG A 120 -13.25 -0.09 3.72
N THR A 121 -12.13 -0.40 3.09
CA THR A 121 -11.26 -1.52 3.48
C THR A 121 -10.75 -1.30 4.90
N TYR A 122 -10.21 -0.12 5.22
CA TYR A 122 -9.75 0.21 6.56
C TYR A 122 -10.84 0.01 7.62
N ARG A 123 -12.07 0.51 7.39
CA ARG A 123 -13.19 0.33 8.32
C ARG A 123 -13.56 -1.14 8.54
N ARG A 124 -13.43 -1.99 7.51
CA ARG A 124 -13.64 -3.44 7.66
C ARG A 124 -12.56 -4.07 8.54
N LEU A 125 -11.29 -3.71 8.31
CA LEU A 125 -10.17 -4.19 9.12
C LEU A 125 -10.33 -3.77 10.59
N VAL A 126 -10.70 -2.51 10.82
CA VAL A 126 -11.05 -1.99 12.15
C VAL A 126 -12.17 -2.82 12.79
N GLN A 127 -13.28 -3.04 12.09
CA GLN A 127 -14.39 -3.80 12.66
C GLN A 127 -14.00 -5.25 13.00
N ILE A 128 -13.31 -5.95 12.09
CA ILE A 128 -12.85 -7.32 12.32
C ILE A 128 -11.92 -7.40 13.53
N THR A 129 -11.01 -6.42 13.66
CA THR A 129 -10.05 -6.36 14.76
C THR A 129 -10.75 -6.05 16.09
N ALA A 130 -11.72 -5.13 16.10
CA ALA A 130 -12.52 -4.82 17.28
C ALA A 130 -13.34 -6.04 17.74
N ASP A 131 -14.00 -6.74 16.82
CA ASP A 131 -14.74 -7.97 17.13
C ASP A 131 -13.83 -9.03 17.78
N ALA A 132 -12.59 -9.16 17.31
CA ALA A 132 -11.63 -10.12 17.84
C ALA A 132 -11.11 -9.78 19.24
N ILE A 133 -11.06 -8.49 19.60
CA ILE A 133 -10.67 -8.04 20.94
C ILE A 133 -11.72 -8.43 21.98
N ASP A 134 -13.00 -8.34 21.60
CA ASP A 134 -14.14 -8.64 22.48
C ASP A 134 -14.41 -10.16 22.62
N ASP A 135 -13.81 -10.97 21.74
CA ASP A 135 -13.83 -12.44 21.86
C ASP A 135 -12.86 -12.90 22.97
N ALA A 136 -13.38 -13.70 23.92
CA ALA A 136 -12.57 -14.24 25.00
C ALA A 136 -11.59 -15.33 24.54
N ASN A 137 -11.83 -15.94 23.37
CA ASN A 137 -10.96 -16.96 22.79
C ASN A 137 -11.06 -16.94 21.26
N PRO A 138 -10.54 -15.88 20.59
CA PRO A 138 -10.64 -15.75 19.15
C PRO A 138 -9.94 -16.92 18.47
N ASN A 139 -10.60 -17.49 17.46
CA ASN A 139 -9.95 -18.46 16.58
C ASN A 139 -8.94 -17.71 15.69
N LEU A 140 -7.65 -17.94 15.90
CA LEU A 140 -6.58 -17.23 15.20
C LEU A 140 -6.58 -17.47 13.69
N ASP A 141 -6.71 -18.72 13.25
CA ASP A 141 -6.73 -19.05 11.82
C ASP A 141 -7.88 -18.34 11.13
N TYR A 142 -9.06 -18.35 11.78
CA TYR A 142 -10.23 -17.64 11.29
C TYR A 142 -10.05 -16.12 11.25
N LEU A 143 -9.39 -15.53 12.25
CA LEU A 143 -9.09 -14.09 12.26
C LEU A 143 -8.16 -13.69 11.13
N VAL A 144 -7.05 -14.42 10.96
CA VAL A 144 -6.07 -14.17 9.88
C VAL A 144 -6.74 -14.30 8.51
N GLU A 145 -7.54 -15.34 8.29
CA GLU A 145 -8.32 -15.49 7.05
C GLU A 145 -9.28 -14.32 6.83
N ARG A 146 -10.01 -13.88 7.86
CA ARG A 146 -10.93 -12.74 7.76
C ARG A 146 -10.22 -11.43 7.43
N LEU A 147 -9.11 -11.14 8.10
CA LEU A 147 -8.33 -9.93 7.85
C LEU A 147 -7.77 -9.94 6.42
N ARG A 148 -7.17 -11.07 5.99
CA ARG A 148 -6.67 -11.25 4.63
C ARG A 148 -7.78 -11.10 3.58
N ALA A 149 -8.95 -11.69 3.81
CA ALA A 149 -10.08 -11.60 2.88
C ALA A 149 -10.72 -10.20 2.83
N ALA A 150 -10.57 -9.40 3.89
CA ALA A 150 -11.07 -8.04 3.94
C ALA A 150 -10.10 -7.01 3.33
N ASP A 151 -8.82 -7.36 3.23
CA ASP A 151 -7.76 -6.46 2.79
C ASP A 151 -7.58 -6.43 1.27
N ASP A 152 -8.57 -5.84 0.60
CA ASP A 152 -8.55 -5.66 -0.86
C ASP A 152 -7.36 -4.79 -1.36
N HIS A 153 -6.72 -3.99 -0.49
CA HIS A 153 -5.80 -2.90 -0.88
C HIS A 153 -4.45 -2.93 -0.12
N GLY A 154 -4.12 -4.03 0.56
CA GLY A 154 -2.85 -4.15 1.29
C GLY A 154 -2.72 -3.25 2.54
N LEU A 155 -3.82 -2.71 3.07
CA LEU A 155 -3.83 -1.83 4.24
C LEU A 155 -3.53 -2.56 5.54
N ILE A 156 -3.64 -3.89 5.60
CA ILE A 156 -3.35 -4.63 6.84
C ILE A 156 -1.89 -4.52 7.23
N ALA A 157 -0.98 -4.52 6.25
CA ALA A 157 0.46 -4.33 6.46
C ALA A 157 0.73 -2.97 7.12
N TRP A 158 0.06 -1.91 6.67
CA TRP A 158 0.12 -0.59 7.30
C TRP A 158 -0.43 -0.60 8.74
N CYS A 159 -1.56 -1.30 8.96
CA CYS A 159 -2.18 -1.41 10.28
C CYS A 159 -1.27 -2.14 11.29
N LEU A 160 -0.48 -3.11 10.85
CA LEU A 160 0.37 -3.94 11.70
C LEU A 160 1.80 -3.38 11.87
N HIS A 161 2.37 -2.78 10.82
CA HIS A 161 3.78 -2.39 10.79
C HIS A 161 3.98 -0.87 10.72
N GLY A 162 3.04 -0.15 10.12
CA GLY A 162 3.05 1.31 9.93
C GLY A 162 2.56 2.12 11.13
N ALA A 163 1.97 3.29 10.85
CA ALA A 163 1.40 4.16 11.88
C ALA A 163 0.14 3.56 12.53
N GLY A 164 -0.61 2.76 11.76
CA GLY A 164 -1.86 2.13 12.21
C GLY A 164 -1.71 1.25 13.46
N LYS A 165 -0.53 0.68 13.74
CA LYS A 165 -0.27 -0.14 14.94
C LYS A 165 -0.35 0.62 16.27
N THR A 166 -0.39 1.95 16.19
CA THR A 166 -0.53 2.85 17.34
C THR A 166 -1.97 3.33 17.52
N MET A 167 -2.85 2.98 16.59
CA MET A 167 -4.24 3.41 16.54
C MET A 167 -5.17 2.33 17.06
N ASP A 168 -6.30 2.75 17.64
CA ASP A 168 -7.40 1.84 17.95
C ASP A 168 -7.99 1.27 16.65
N PRO A 169 -8.35 -0.02 16.58
CA PRO A 169 -8.26 -1.04 17.63
C PRO A 169 -6.93 -1.82 17.66
N PHE A 170 -6.02 -1.56 16.72
CA PHE A 170 -4.78 -2.34 16.55
C PHE A 170 -3.84 -2.27 17.76
N CYS A 171 -3.68 -1.08 18.38
CA CYS A 171 -2.89 -0.95 19.60
C CYS A 171 -3.49 -1.73 20.78
N VAL A 172 -4.83 -1.76 20.88
CA VAL A 172 -5.56 -2.50 21.90
C VAL A 172 -5.44 -4.01 21.69
N LEU A 173 -5.52 -4.49 20.44
CA LEU A 173 -5.27 -5.90 20.11
C LEU A 173 -3.85 -6.31 20.56
N ARG A 174 -2.84 -5.50 20.23
CA ARG A 174 -1.44 -5.76 20.62
C ARG A 174 -1.26 -5.83 22.14
N GLU A 175 -1.94 -4.97 22.88
CA GLU A 175 -1.82 -4.90 24.35
C GLU A 175 -2.57 -6.01 25.06
N LYS A 176 -3.80 -6.33 24.63
CA LYS A 176 -4.65 -7.34 25.29
C LYS A 176 -4.33 -8.76 24.85
N HIS A 177 -3.95 -8.94 23.58
CA HIS A 177 -3.77 -10.25 22.94
C HIS A 177 -2.43 -10.30 22.18
N PRO A 178 -1.27 -10.20 22.87
CA PRO A 178 0.04 -10.09 22.21
C PRO A 178 0.40 -11.30 21.35
N ASP A 179 -0.04 -12.51 21.73
CA ASP A 179 0.20 -13.72 20.95
C ASP A 179 -0.56 -13.69 19.62
N VAL A 180 -1.82 -13.22 19.64
CA VAL A 180 -2.65 -13.03 18.44
C VAL A 180 -2.01 -11.97 17.53
N TRP A 181 -1.55 -10.86 18.12
CA TRP A 181 -0.86 -9.80 17.39
C TRP A 181 0.40 -10.31 16.68
N SER A 182 1.25 -11.07 17.39
CA SER A 182 2.49 -11.62 16.81
C SER A 182 2.19 -12.50 15.61
N ILE A 183 1.17 -13.37 15.72
CA ILE A 183 0.76 -14.25 14.64
C ILE A 183 0.18 -13.47 13.46
N CYS A 184 -0.61 -12.43 13.71
CA CYS A 184 -1.06 -11.53 12.64
C CYS A 184 0.13 -10.90 11.91
N CYS A 185 1.14 -10.38 12.62
CA CYS A 185 2.36 -9.82 12.02
C CYS A 185 3.22 -10.83 11.26
N GLU A 186 3.15 -12.12 11.58
CA GLU A 186 3.91 -13.17 10.90
C GLU A 186 3.18 -13.73 9.68
N CYS A 187 1.84 -13.81 9.75
CA CYS A 187 1.01 -14.49 8.75
C CYS A 187 0.34 -13.53 7.76
N LEU A 188 0.33 -12.23 8.02
CA LEU A 188 -0.17 -11.20 7.11
C LEU A 188 1.02 -10.44 6.50
N PRO A 189 0.89 -9.97 5.26
CA PRO A 189 1.97 -9.25 4.56
C PRO A 189 2.36 -7.94 5.26
#